data_AF-A0A3E2VNU4-F1
#
_entry.id   AF-A0A3E2VNU4-F1
#
_cell.length_a   1.000
_cell.length_b   1.000
_cell.length_c   1.000
_cell.angle_alpha   90.00
_cell.angle_beta   90.00
_cell.angle_gamma   90.00
#
_symmetry.space_group_name_H-M   'P 1'
#
loop_
_entity.id
_entity.type
_entity.pdbx_description
1 polymer ?
#
loop_
_entity_poly.entity_id
_entity_poly.type
_entity_poly.pdbx_seq_one_letter_code
_entity_poly.pdbx_strand_id
1 'polypeptide(L)'
;MVPQVSQAKETKYCTLLQSTKITDKDGLGYTYAFEKIYVKELEREEVRICLYKDMRDRSGKIQNRMLVRPCDLTEMEFIQLFDKAIKDKLFSDEFVNYLRNIVNQK
;
A
#
# COMPACT_ATOMS: atom_id res chain seq x y z
N MET A 1 25.49 -0.01 -17.31
CA MET A 1 24.76 0.85 -16.36
C MET A 1 24.13 -0.06 -15.32
N VAL A 2 24.64 -0.04 -14.09
CA VAL A 2 24.05 -0.84 -12.99
C VAL A 2 22.75 -0.15 -12.59
N PRO A 3 21.59 -0.81 -12.61
CA PRO A 3 20.38 -0.21 -12.07
C PRO A 3 20.64 0.08 -10.60
N GLN A 4 20.58 1.36 -10.21
CA GLN A 4 20.61 1.71 -8.80
C GLN A 4 19.37 1.10 -8.15
N VAL A 5 19.57 -0.01 -7.44
CA VAL A 5 18.58 -0.57 -6.52
C VAL A 5 18.34 0.53 -5.50
N SER A 6 17.18 1.19 -5.59
CA SER A 6 16.75 2.18 -4.62
C SER A 6 16.89 1.55 -3.24
N GLN A 7 17.76 2.10 -2.39
CA GLN A 7 18.03 1.62 -1.03
C GLN A 7 16.74 1.07 -0.41
N ALA A 8 16.73 -0.23 -0.13
CA ALA A 8 15.65 -0.85 0.62
C ALA A 8 15.49 -0.03 1.91
N LYS A 9 14.31 0.58 2.10
CA LYS A 9 14.03 1.34 3.31
C LYS A 9 13.86 0.34 4.44
N GLU A 10 14.94 0.14 5.18
CA GLU A 10 14.98 -0.74 6.32
C GLU A 10 14.72 0.06 7.60
N THR A 11 13.82 -0.47 8.44
CA THR A 11 13.57 0.05 9.78
C THR A 11 13.96 -1.00 10.81
N LYS A 12 13.88 -0.63 12.09
CA LYS A 12 14.08 -1.58 13.19
C LYS A 12 13.11 -2.76 13.12
N TYR A 13 11.86 -2.52 12.69
CA TYR A 13 10.78 -3.50 12.76
C TYR A 13 10.57 -4.28 11.46
N CYS A 14 10.71 -3.61 10.31
CA CYS A 14 10.45 -4.22 9.01
C CYS A 14 11.38 -3.71 7.92
N THR A 15 11.49 -4.50 6.86
CA THR A 15 12.20 -4.14 5.62
C THR A 15 11.17 -3.92 4.50
N LEU A 16 11.21 -2.77 3.83
CA LEU A 16 10.40 -2.53 2.64
C LEU A 16 10.96 -3.31 1.44
N LEU A 17 10.16 -4.21 0.88
CA LEU A 17 10.53 -5.04 -0.27
C LEU A 17 10.05 -4.44 -1.60
N GLN A 18 8.79 -3.99 -1.66
CA GLN A 18 8.18 -3.41 -2.85
C GLN A 18 7.16 -2.34 -2.47
N SER A 19 6.93 -1.37 -3.36
CA SER A 19 5.89 -0.34 -3.17
C SER A 19 5.25 0.01 -4.50
N THR A 20 3.92 0.18 -4.51
CA THR A 20 3.15 0.76 -5.61
C THR A 20 2.26 1.87 -5.08
N LYS A 21 2.05 2.94 -5.85
CA LYS A 21 1.46 4.20 -5.37
C LYS A 21 0.51 4.81 -6.39
N ILE A 22 -0.54 5.44 -5.89
CA ILE A 22 -1.45 6.28 -6.65
C ILE A 22 -1.56 7.63 -5.93
N THR A 23 -1.22 8.71 -6.62
CA THR A 23 -1.40 10.07 -6.12
C THR A 23 -2.83 10.52 -6.41
N ASP A 24 -3.49 10.99 -5.37
CA ASP A 24 -4.81 11.58 -5.47
C ASP A 24 -4.78 12.83 -6.39
N LYS A 25 -5.75 12.93 -7.29
CA LYS A 25 -5.87 14.04 -8.24
C LYS A 25 -6.72 15.19 -7.70
N ASP A 26 -7.32 15.05 -6.53
CA ASP A 26 -8.24 16.02 -5.94
C ASP A 26 -7.53 17.27 -5.36
N GLY A 27 -6.22 17.40 -5.57
CA GLY A 27 -5.43 18.58 -5.17
C GLY A 27 -5.10 18.66 -3.67
N LEU A 28 -5.53 17.68 -2.87
CA LEU A 28 -5.31 17.64 -1.42
C LEU A 28 -3.94 17.07 -1.00
N GLY A 29 -3.13 16.62 -1.97
CA GLY A 29 -1.76 16.12 -1.74
C GLY A 29 -1.70 14.78 -1.02
N TYR A 30 -2.69 13.90 -1.24
CA TYR A 30 -2.67 12.53 -0.71
C TYR A 30 -2.06 11.54 -1.70
N THR A 31 -1.39 10.52 -1.17
CA THR A 31 -0.89 9.39 -1.94
C THR A 31 -1.26 8.11 -1.23
N TYR A 32 -1.97 7.22 -1.93
CA TYR A 32 -2.33 5.89 -1.48
C TYR A 32 -1.27 4.91 -1.96
N ALA A 33 -0.86 3.96 -1.13
CA ALA A 33 0.13 2.97 -1.53
C ALA A 33 -0.13 1.60 -0.93
N PHE A 34 0.26 0.56 -1.67
CA PHE A 34 0.52 -0.76 -1.12
C PHE A 34 2.03 -0.97 -1.03
N GLU A 35 2.49 -1.41 0.13
CA GLU A 35 3.87 -1.78 0.37
C GLU A 35 3.95 -3.25 0.76
N LYS A 36 4.84 -4.02 0.10
CA LYS A 36 5.21 -5.36 0.55
C LYS A 36 6.37 -5.21 1.52
N ILE A 37 6.19 -5.68 2.75
CA ILE A 37 7.19 -5.57 3.82
C ILE A 37 7.55 -6.96 4.35
N TYR A 38 8.77 -7.11 4.85
CA TYR A 38 9.18 -8.23 5.67
C TYR A 38 9.22 -7.81 7.13
N VAL A 39 8.40 -8.44 7.98
CA VAL A 39 8.35 -8.18 9.42
C VAL A 39 9.36 -9.08 10.13
N LYS A 40 10.38 -8.48 10.74
CA LYS A 40 11.55 -9.21 11.25
C LYS A 40 11.21 -10.12 12.43
N GLU A 41 10.42 -9.62 13.38
CA GLU A 41 10.06 -10.36 14.60
C GLU A 41 9.11 -11.54 14.32
N LEU A 42 8.32 -11.45 13.25
CA LEU A 42 7.36 -12.49 12.85
C LEU A 42 7.87 -13.36 11.71
N GLU A 43 9.05 -13.05 11.17
CA GLU A 43 9.69 -13.75 10.06
C GLU A 43 8.77 -14.00 8.85
N ARG A 44 7.92 -13.02 8.51
CA ARG A 44 6.92 -13.16 7.45
C ARG A 44 6.76 -11.90 6.61
N GLU A 45 6.22 -12.08 5.41
CA GLU A 45 5.84 -11.00 4.52
C GLU A 45 4.41 -10.53 4.79
N GLU A 46 4.20 -9.22 4.74
CA GLU A 46 2.90 -8.59 4.90
C GLU A 46 2.71 -7.50 3.83
N VAL A 47 1.46 -7.21 3.51
CA VAL A 47 1.01 -6.10 2.70
C VAL A 47 0.56 -4.99 3.64
N ARG A 48 1.22 -3.84 3.56
CA ARG A 48 0.91 -2.62 4.28
C ARG A 48 0.12 -1.67 3.40
N ILE A 49 -1.01 -1.20 3.91
CA ILE A 49 -1.78 -0.12 3.29
C ILE A 49 -1.32 1.22 3.87
N CYS A 50 -0.74 2.07 3.02
CA CYS A 50 -0.18 3.35 3.43
C CYS A 50 -1.00 4.53 2.88
N LEU A 51 -1.17 5.54 3.74
CA LEU A 51 -1.61 6.88 3.35
C LEU A 51 -0.47 7.85 3.59
N TYR A 52 -0.03 8.53 2.53
CA TYR A 52 0.91 9.64 2.64
C TYR A 52 0.21 10.96 2.38
N LYS A 53 0.74 12.02 2.99
CA LYS A 53 0.31 13.40 2.79
C LYS A 53 1.51 14.30 2.55
N ASP A 54 1.37 15.19 1.60
CA ASP A 54 2.31 16.27 1.37
C ASP A 54 2.30 17.25 2.55
N MET A 55 3.45 17.40 3.20
CA MET A 55 3.65 18.33 4.32
C MET A 55 4.81 19.26 4.00
N ARG A 56 4.67 20.54 4.32
CA ARG A 56 5.79 21.48 4.25
C ARG A 56 6.68 21.31 5.49
N ASP A 57 7.97 21.19 5.28
CA ASP A 57 8.95 21.27 6.37
C ASP A 57 9.23 22.74 6.76
N ARG A 58 10.12 22.94 7.74
CA ARG A 58 10.47 24.28 8.24
C ARG A 58 11.17 25.17 7.22
N SER A 59 11.75 24.58 6.16
CA SER A 59 12.36 25.32 5.04
C SER A 59 11.38 25.56 3.89
N GLY A 60 10.12 25.15 4.03
CA GLY A 60 9.07 25.33 3.02
C GLY A 60 9.08 24.27 1.90
N LYS A 61 9.94 23.26 1.98
CA LYS A 61 9.99 22.16 1.01
C LYS A 61 8.86 21.17 1.30
N ILE A 62 8.17 20.75 0.25
CA ILE A 62 7.13 19.72 0.34
C ILE A 62 7.79 18.35 0.47
N GLN A 63 7.39 17.60 1.50
CA GLN A 63 7.79 16.23 1.74
C GLN A 63 6.54 15.36 1.90
N ASN A 64 6.49 14.27 1.15
CA ASN A 64 5.42 13.28 1.27
C ASN A 64 5.69 12.41 2.50
N ARG A 65 4.86 12.55 3.53
CA ARG A 65 5.03 11.87 4.82
C ARG A 65 3.93 10.85 5.03
N MET A 66 4.31 9.66 5.48
CA MET A 66 3.36 8.62 5.85
C MET A 66 2.58 9.07 7.09
N LEU A 67 1.27 8.99 7.02
CA LEU A 67 0.40 9.18 8.18
C LEU A 67 0.32 7.85 8.94
N VAL A 68 0.48 7.92 10.26
CA VAL A 68 0.48 6.72 11.12
C VAL A 68 -0.94 6.16 11.21
N ARG A 69 -1.29 5.26 10.28
CA ARG A 69 -2.34 4.23 10.40
C ARG A 69 -2.07 3.04 9.43
N PRO A 70 -0.87 2.43 9.45
CA PRO A 70 -0.64 1.27 8.59
C PRO A 70 -1.46 0.07 9.11
N CYS A 71 -2.28 -0.50 8.23
CA CYS A 71 -2.84 -1.83 8.41
C CYS A 71 -1.91 -2.80 7.67
N ASP A 72 -1.24 -3.67 8.41
CA ASP A 72 -0.34 -4.68 7.86
C ASP A 72 -1.06 -6.03 7.95
N LEU A 73 -1.20 -6.71 6.81
CA LEU A 73 -1.91 -7.98 6.68
C LEU A 73 -1.07 -8.95 5.86
N THR A 74 -1.07 -10.23 6.20
CA THR A 74 -0.61 -11.25 5.25
C THR A 74 -1.51 -11.27 4.01
N GLU A 75 -1.00 -11.77 2.88
CA GLU A 75 -1.84 -11.92 1.67
C GLU A 75 -3.07 -12.82 1.91
N MET A 76 -2.96 -13.79 2.84
CA MET A 76 -4.07 -14.67 3.22
C MET A 76 -5.16 -13.90 3.99
N GLU A 77 -4.78 -13.10 4.98
CA GLU A 77 -5.74 -12.25 5.71
C GLU A 77 -6.37 -11.22 4.77
N PHE A 78 -5.59 -10.70 3.82
CA PHE A 78 -6.07 -9.79 2.80
C PHE A 78 -7.15 -10.43 1.93
N ILE A 79 -6.92 -11.62 1.37
CA ILE A 79 -7.94 -12.29 0.52
C ILE A 79 -9.18 -12.70 1.33
N GLN A 80 -9.02 -13.10 2.59
CA GLN A 80 -10.15 -13.41 3.47
C GLN A 80 -11.02 -12.17 3.73
N LEU A 81 -10.40 -11.01 3.97
CA LEU A 81 -11.11 -9.75 4.15
C LEU A 81 -11.84 -9.33 2.86
N PHE A 82 -11.20 -9.48 1.71
CA PHE A 82 -11.81 -9.20 0.40
C PHE A 82 -12.99 -10.12 0.11
N ASP A 83 -12.86 -11.43 0.35
CA ASP A 83 -13.96 -12.39 0.19
C ASP A 83 -15.15 -12.03 1.08
N LYS A 84 -14.90 -11.69 2.35
CA LYS A 84 -15.94 -11.23 3.27
C LYS A 84 -16.61 -9.95 2.77
N ALA A 85 -15.85 -8.95 2.34
CA ALA A 85 -16.38 -7.68 1.84
C ALA A 85 -17.28 -7.87 0.60
N ILE A 86 -16.92 -8.80 -0.30
CA ILE A 86 -17.75 -9.14 -1.46
C ILE A 86 -19.05 -9.83 -1.02
N LYS A 87 -18.98 -10.81 -0.11
CA LYS A 87 -20.16 -11.53 0.43
C LYS A 87 -21.13 -10.60 1.17
N ASP A 88 -20.58 -9.64 1.91
CA ASP A 88 -21.34 -8.64 2.66
C ASP A 88 -21.88 -7.50 1.74
N LYS A 89 -21.64 -7.57 0.43
CA LYS A 89 -22.06 -6.58 -0.57
C LYS A 89 -21.55 -5.16 -0.29
N LEU A 90 -20.35 -5.04 0.26
CA LEU A 90 -19.70 -3.75 0.53
C LEU A 90 -19.32 -3.04 -0.79
N PHE A 91 -18.94 -3.81 -1.81
CA PHE A 91 -18.58 -3.30 -3.12
C PHE A 91 -19.75 -3.40 -4.11
N SER A 92 -19.80 -2.49 -5.07
CA SER A 92 -20.79 -2.56 -6.15
C SER A 92 -20.53 -3.74 -7.08
N ASP A 93 -21.58 -4.26 -7.71
CA ASP A 93 -21.45 -5.34 -8.71
C ASP A 93 -20.53 -4.95 -9.87
N GLU A 94 -20.57 -3.68 -10.26
CA GLU A 94 -19.67 -3.11 -11.28
C GLU A 94 -18.21 -3.21 -10.85
N PHE A 95 -17.87 -2.82 -9.62
CA PHE A 95 -16.52 -2.96 -9.08
C PHE A 95 -16.06 -4.42 -9.08
N VAL A 96 -16.90 -5.35 -8.64
CA VAL A 96 -16.56 -6.78 -8.61
C VAL A 96 -16.33 -7.33 -10.03
N ASN A 97 -17.10 -6.87 -11.02
CA ASN A 97 -16.88 -7.23 -12.42
C ASN A 97 -15.54 -6.69 -12.96
N TYR A 98 -15.20 -5.44 -12.65
CA TYR A 98 -13.87 -4.91 -12.99
C TYR A 98 -12.75 -5.72 -12.33
N LEU A 99 -12.89 -6.08 -11.06
CA LEU A 99 -11.92 -6.89 -10.34
C LEU A 99 -11.72 -8.26 -11.00
N ARG A 100 -12.81 -8.94 -11.38
CA ARG A 100 -12.73 -10.22 -12.12
C ARG A 100 -11.94 -10.07 -13.42
N ASN A 101 -12.17 -8.99 -14.17
CA ASN A 101 -11.45 -8.73 -15.41
C ASN A 101 -9.95 -8.53 -15.16
N ILE A 102 -9.57 -7.77 -14.13
CA ILE A 102 -8.16 -7.55 -13.77
C ILE A 102 -7.48 -8.89 -13.42
N VAL A 103 -8.13 -9.74 -12.62
CA VAL A 103 -7.55 -11.02 -12.19
C VAL A 103 -7.43 -12.02 -13.33
N ASN A 104 -8.38 -12.01 -14.27
CA ASN A 104 -8.43 -12.95 -15.39
C ASN A 104 -7.62 -12.51 -16.63
N GLN A 105 -7.07 -11.28 -16.65
CA GLN A 105 -6.26 -10.72 -17.75
C GLN A 105 -4.83 -11.28 -17.83
N LYS A 106 -4.61 -12.53 -17.43
CA LYS A 106 -3.31 -13.19 -17.60
C LYS A 106 -3.04 -13.54 -19.05
#